data_AF-W4VFY5-F1
#
_entry.id   AF-W4VFY5-F1
#
_cell.length_a   1.000
_cell.length_b   1.000
_cell.length_c   1.000
_cell.angle_alpha   90.00
_cell.angle_beta   90.00
_cell.angle_gamma   90.00
#
_symmetry.space_group_name_H-M   'P 1'
#
loop_
_entity.id
_entity.type
_entity.pdbx_description
1 polymer ?
#
loop_
_entity_poly.entity_id
_entity_poly.type
_entity_poly.pdbx_seq_one_letter_code
_entity_poly.pdbx_strand_id
1 'polypeptide(L)'
;MITYLLPLLIGFTGGRIVYGLRGGVVGATATMGVIVGSDIPMFLGAMLMGPLGGYLIKKIDDLFQDKIRSGFEMLYNNFSAGILGAILAGFALKIIGPVVYGLNQALAAGVEFMINAGLLPLANILIEPAKVLFLNNAINHGILSYWGGASCRNR
;
A
#
# COMPACT_ATOMS: atom_id res chain seq x y z
N MET A 1 5.79 15.54 -0.67
CA MET A 1 6.25 14.74 0.49
C MET A 1 5.27 13.64 0.88
N ILE A 2 3.98 13.94 1.01
CA ILE A 2 2.94 12.98 1.45
C ILE A 2 2.68 11.87 0.41
N THR A 3 2.75 12.19 -0.88
CA THR A 3 2.50 11.24 -1.98
C THR A 3 3.63 10.24 -2.20
N TYR A 4 4.88 10.69 -2.07
CA TYR A 4 6.06 9.89 -2.39
C TYR A 4 6.82 9.47 -1.14
N LEU A 5 7.39 10.44 -0.42
CA LEU A 5 8.37 10.19 0.63
C LEU A 5 7.79 9.39 1.81
N LEU A 6 6.62 9.78 2.34
CA LEU A 6 6.06 9.10 3.51
C LEU A 6 5.68 7.64 3.20
N PRO A 7 4.91 7.32 2.14
CA PRO A 7 4.63 5.94 1.78
C PRO A 7 5.91 5.14 1.52
N LEU A 8 6.90 5.73 0.85
CA LEU A 8 8.14 5.03 0.52
C LEU A 8 8.97 4.69 1.78
N LEU A 9 8.99 5.58 2.78
CA LEU A 9 9.61 5.30 4.08
C LEU A 9 8.84 4.22 4.87
N ILE A 10 7.52 4.20 4.78
CA ILE A 10 6.68 3.15 5.40
C ILE A 10 6.97 1.80 4.74
N GLY A 11 7.02 1.76 3.41
CA GLY A 11 7.39 0.56 2.66
C GLY A 11 8.79 0.07 2.99
N PHE A 12 9.77 0.98 3.03
CA PHE A 12 11.14 0.67 3.43
C PHE A 12 11.19 0.11 4.85
N THR A 13 10.50 0.74 5.80
CA THR A 13 10.51 0.32 7.21
C THR A 13 9.84 -1.04 7.37
N GLY A 14 8.70 -1.25 6.70
CA GLY A 14 7.99 -2.53 6.71
C GLY A 14 8.85 -3.67 6.13
N GLY A 15 9.51 -3.43 5.01
CA GLY A 15 10.45 -4.40 4.43
C GLY A 15 11.67 -4.64 5.31
N ARG A 16 12.16 -3.58 5.98
CA ARG A 16 13.31 -3.65 6.87
C ARG A 16 13.07 -4.47 8.13
N ILE A 17 11.86 -4.42 8.67
CA ILE A 17 11.47 -5.25 9.81
C ILE A 17 11.54 -6.75 9.45
N VAL A 18 11.25 -7.11 8.19
CA VAL A 18 11.23 -8.51 7.75
C VAL A 18 12.62 -9.05 7.40
N TYR A 19 13.42 -8.28 6.67
CA TYR A 19 14.72 -8.76 6.16
C TYR A 19 15.81 -7.68 6.10
N GLY A 20 15.88 -6.85 7.15
CA GLY A 20 16.94 -5.86 7.33
C GLY A 20 17.05 -4.88 6.16
N LEU A 21 18.25 -4.37 5.88
CA LEU A 21 18.43 -3.36 4.84
C LEU A 21 17.98 -3.84 3.44
N ARG A 22 18.24 -5.10 3.09
CA ARG A 22 17.86 -5.66 1.78
C ARG A 22 16.35 -5.71 1.61
N GLY A 23 15.64 -6.20 2.64
CA GLY A 23 14.19 -6.20 2.65
C GLY A 23 13.60 -4.79 2.55
N GLY A 24 14.24 -3.82 3.22
CA GLY A 24 13.84 -2.42 3.13
C GLY A 24 13.98 -1.84 1.72
N VAL A 25 15.12 -2.09 1.04
CA VAL A 25 15.33 -1.61 -0.33
C VAL A 25 14.30 -2.20 -1.29
N VAL A 26 14.09 -3.53 -1.25
CA VAL A 26 13.10 -4.19 -2.13
C VAL A 26 11.68 -3.75 -1.80
N GLY A 27 11.33 -3.63 -0.52
CA GLY A 27 10.02 -3.15 -0.08
C GLY A 27 9.75 -1.70 -0.52
N ALA A 28 10.77 -0.83 -0.49
CA ALA A 28 10.68 0.53 -1.00
C ALA A 28 10.51 0.56 -2.53
N THR A 29 11.25 -0.26 -3.27
CA THR A 29 11.11 -0.38 -4.73
C THR A 29 9.72 -0.87 -5.13
N ALA A 30 9.21 -1.91 -4.46
CA ALA A 30 7.85 -2.41 -4.67
C ALA A 30 6.80 -1.34 -4.37
N THR A 31 6.99 -0.58 -3.28
CA THR A 31 6.14 0.55 -2.90
C THR A 31 6.18 1.67 -3.94
N MET A 32 7.31 1.89 -4.62
CA MET A 32 7.36 2.87 -5.72
C MET A 32 6.42 2.47 -6.87
N GLY A 33 6.33 1.18 -7.19
CA GLY A 33 5.34 0.68 -8.16
C GLY A 33 3.90 0.93 -7.72
N VAL A 34 3.62 0.86 -6.42
CA VAL A 34 2.31 1.21 -5.87
C VAL A 34 2.01 2.71 -6.04
N ILE A 35 2.97 3.56 -5.71
CA ILE A 35 2.80 5.03 -5.78
C ILE A 35 2.60 5.49 -7.22
N VAL A 36 3.34 4.93 -8.19
CA VAL A 36 3.20 5.32 -9.60
C VAL A 36 1.88 4.83 -10.21
N GLY A 37 1.26 3.80 -9.62
CA GLY A 37 0.00 3.24 -10.10
C GLY A 37 -1.25 3.99 -9.62
N SER A 38 -1.10 5.07 -8.85
CA SER A 38 -2.21 5.79 -8.23
C SER A 38 -1.86 7.26 -8.02
N ASP A 39 -2.76 8.16 -8.39
CA ASP A 39 -2.59 9.61 -8.17
C ASP A 39 -2.72 10.03 -6.71
N ILE A 40 -2.95 9.07 -5.82
CA ILE A 40 -3.31 9.32 -4.42
C ILE A 40 -2.37 8.61 -3.43
N PRO A 41 -1.93 9.27 -2.34
CA PRO A 41 -0.99 8.72 -1.35
C PRO A 41 -1.33 7.30 -0.85
N MET A 42 -0.60 6.30 -1.31
CA MET A 42 -0.89 4.89 -1.02
C MET A 42 -0.23 4.36 0.27
N PHE A 43 -0.67 4.87 1.42
CA PHE A 43 -0.19 4.41 2.73
C PHE A 43 -0.42 2.91 2.96
N LEU A 44 -1.63 2.42 2.70
CA LEU A 44 -1.97 0.99 2.84
C LEU A 44 -1.21 0.12 1.86
N GLY A 45 -1.06 0.60 0.63
CA GLY A 45 -0.27 -0.09 -0.38
C GLY A 45 1.18 -0.27 0.06
N ALA A 46 1.78 0.78 0.63
CA ALA A 46 3.11 0.72 1.22
C ALA A 46 3.21 -0.24 2.42
N MET A 47 2.22 -0.20 3.32
CA MET A 47 2.17 -1.08 4.50
C MET A 47 2.07 -2.56 4.13
N LEU A 48 1.43 -2.90 3.01
CA LEU A 48 1.33 -4.27 2.53
C LEU A 48 2.55 -4.67 1.69
N MET A 49 2.93 -3.84 0.71
CA MET A 49 4.00 -4.17 -0.23
C MET A 49 5.39 -4.11 0.40
N GLY A 50 5.61 -3.26 1.41
CA GLY A 50 6.88 -3.18 2.13
C GLY A 50 7.29 -4.52 2.76
N PRO A 51 6.54 -5.05 3.74
CA PRO A 51 6.80 -6.34 4.35
C PRO A 51 6.76 -7.50 3.36
N LEU A 52 5.85 -7.46 2.37
CA LEU A 52 5.76 -8.49 1.34
C LEU A 52 7.03 -8.54 0.47
N GLY A 53 7.56 -7.39 0.05
CA GLY A 53 8.83 -7.31 -0.67
C GLY A 53 10.00 -7.83 0.17
N GLY A 54 10.04 -7.49 1.46
CA GLY A 54 11.01 -8.02 2.42
C GLY A 54 10.91 -9.53 2.61
N TYR A 55 9.70 -10.07 2.67
CA TYR A 55 9.47 -11.51 2.83
C TYR A 55 9.89 -12.31 1.59
N LEU A 56 9.59 -11.79 0.40
CA LEU A 56 9.93 -12.46 -0.85
C LEU A 56 11.44 -12.47 -1.10
N ILE A 57 12.14 -11.36 -0.83
CA ILE A 57 13.61 -11.35 -0.99
C ILE A 57 14.27 -12.28 0.03
N LYS A 58 13.77 -12.31 1.28
CA LYS A 58 14.24 -13.25 2.29
C LYS A 58 14.15 -14.69 1.78
N LYS A 59 13.00 -15.07 1.22
CA LYS A 59 12.77 -16.42 0.72
C LYS A 59 13.65 -16.77 -0.48
N ILE A 60 13.95 -15.80 -1.35
CA ILE A 60 14.88 -15.99 -2.47
C ILE A 60 16.30 -16.19 -1.93
N ASP A 61 16.72 -15.36 -0.98
CA ASP A 61 18.04 -15.46 -0.40
C ASP A 61 18.26 -16.78 0.35
N ASP A 62 17.28 -17.21 1.15
CA ASP A 62 17.31 -18.52 1.84
C ASP A 62 17.47 -19.71 0.87
N LEU A 63 17.12 -19.56 -0.41
CA LEU A 63 17.22 -20.63 -1.43
C LEU A 63 18.54 -20.60 -2.22
N PHE A 64 19.10 -19.41 -2.45
CA PHE A 64 20.19 -19.22 -3.40
C PHE A 64 21.50 -18.77 -2.74
N GLN A 65 21.46 -18.08 -1.60
CA GLN A 65 22.62 -17.41 -1.02
C GLN A 65 23.75 -18.38 -0.64
N ASP A 66 23.41 -19.58 -0.14
CA ASP A 66 24.40 -20.61 0.23
C ASP A 66 25.17 -21.19 -0.98
N LYS A 67 24.70 -20.95 -2.21
CA LYS A 67 25.30 -21.47 -3.43
C LYS A 67 26.24 -20.49 -4.11
N ILE A 68 26.40 -19.29 -3.53
CA ILE A 68 27.12 -18.18 -4.15
C ILE A 68 28.56 -18.18 -3.68
N ARG A 69 29.50 -18.09 -4.64
CA ARG A 69 30.92 -18.01 -4.34
C ARG A 69 31.24 -16.65 -3.71
N SER A 70 32.16 -16.68 -2.74
CA SER A 70 32.71 -15.47 -2.14
C SER A 70 33.26 -14.53 -3.23
N GLY A 71 32.94 -13.23 -3.12
CA GLY A 71 33.24 -12.21 -4.13
C GLY A 71 32.10 -11.89 -5.09
N PHE A 72 31.16 -12.82 -5.34
CA PHE A 72 29.95 -12.57 -6.15
C PHE A 72 28.72 -12.12 -5.33
N GLU A 73 28.84 -12.10 -4.00
CA GLU A 73 27.74 -11.80 -3.09
C GLU A 73 27.14 -10.40 -3.33
N MET A 74 27.96 -9.37 -3.50
CA MET A 74 27.43 -8.03 -3.78
C MET A 74 26.73 -7.93 -5.13
N LEU A 75 27.23 -8.65 -6.14
CA LEU A 75 26.60 -8.70 -7.46
C LEU A 75 25.22 -9.36 -7.34
N TYR A 76 25.16 -10.52 -6.70
CA TYR A 76 23.90 -11.19 -6.44
C TYR A 76 22.96 -10.33 -5.60
N ASN A 77 23.44 -9.69 -4.54
CA ASN A 77 22.60 -8.90 -3.64
C ASN A 77 21.91 -7.74 -4.36
N ASN A 78 22.62 -7.06 -5.26
CA ASN A 78 22.07 -5.95 -6.04
C ASN A 78 21.16 -6.43 -7.17
N PHE A 79 21.56 -7.48 -7.91
CA PHE A 79 20.76 -8.00 -9.03
C PHE A 79 19.48 -8.70 -8.56
N SER A 80 19.54 -9.52 -7.52
CA SER A 80 18.36 -10.19 -6.96
C SER A 80 17.34 -9.18 -6.43
N ALA A 81 17.80 -8.18 -5.66
CA ALA A 81 16.96 -7.12 -5.16
C ALA A 81 16.35 -6.27 -6.29
N GLY A 82 17.15 -5.94 -7.32
CA GLY A 82 16.69 -5.17 -8.47
C GLY A 82 15.66 -5.92 -9.32
N ILE A 83 15.90 -7.19 -9.66
CA ILE A 83 15.00 -8.01 -10.46
C ILE A 83 13.69 -8.25 -9.72
N LEU A 84 13.77 -8.67 -8.44
CA LEU A 84 12.57 -8.91 -7.64
C LEU A 84 11.80 -7.60 -7.42
N GLY A 85 12.50 -6.52 -7.11
CA GLY A 85 11.90 -5.19 -6.94
C GLY A 85 11.18 -4.73 -8.20
N ALA A 86 11.75 -4.92 -9.39
CA ALA A 86 11.13 -4.56 -10.66
C ALA A 86 9.87 -5.40 -10.94
N ILE A 87 9.94 -6.72 -10.69
CA ILE A 87 8.78 -7.62 -10.83
C ILE A 87 7.66 -7.17 -9.89
N LEU A 88 7.97 -6.95 -8.61
CA LEU A 88 7.00 -6.53 -7.61
C LEU A 88 6.41 -5.15 -7.91
N ALA A 89 7.22 -4.21 -8.37
CA ALA A 89 6.73 -2.90 -8.79
C ALA A 89 5.79 -3.02 -10.00
N GLY A 90 6.13 -3.84 -11.00
CA GLY A 90 5.28 -4.13 -12.15
C GLY A 90 3.94 -4.77 -11.77
N PHE A 91 3.95 -5.71 -10.83
CA PHE A 91 2.73 -6.31 -10.29
C PHE A 91 1.91 -5.32 -9.48
N ALA A 92 2.54 -4.53 -8.61
CA ALA A 92 1.90 -3.50 -7.81
C ALA A 92 1.14 -2.50 -8.69
N LEU A 93 1.77 -2.02 -9.77
CA LEU A 93 1.16 -1.10 -10.73
C LEU A 93 -0.19 -1.61 -11.27
N LYS A 94 -0.31 -2.91 -11.54
CA LYS A 94 -1.54 -3.50 -12.11
C LYS A 94 -2.57 -3.89 -11.05
N ILE A 95 -2.13 -4.36 -9.89
CA ILE A 95 -3.01 -4.94 -8.87
C ILE A 95 -3.60 -3.87 -7.94
N ILE A 96 -2.88 -2.78 -7.69
CA ILE A 96 -3.29 -1.86 -6.62
C ILE A 96 -4.60 -1.12 -6.92
N GLY A 97 -4.81 -0.73 -8.18
CA GLY A 97 -6.04 -0.07 -8.63
C GLY A 97 -7.31 -0.87 -8.33
N PRO A 98 -7.46 -2.11 -8.83
CA PRO A 98 -8.63 -2.93 -8.57
C PRO A 98 -8.79 -3.30 -7.09
N VAL A 99 -7.68 -3.51 -6.36
CA VAL A 99 -7.73 -3.82 -4.93
C VAL A 99 -8.28 -2.65 -4.11
N VAL A 100 -7.81 -1.43 -4.38
CA VAL A 100 -8.31 -0.22 -3.70
C VAL A 100 -9.77 0.04 -4.05
N TYR A 101 -10.16 -0.15 -5.32
CA TYR A 101 -11.55 -0.03 -5.74
C TYR A 101 -12.46 -1.03 -5.02
N GLY A 102 -12.05 -2.30 -4.93
CA GLY A 102 -12.78 -3.32 -4.19
C GLY A 102 -12.91 -3.03 -2.70
N LEU A 103 -11.83 -2.57 -2.05
CA LEU A 103 -11.85 -2.17 -0.65
C LEU A 103 -12.81 -1.01 -0.38
N ASN A 104 -12.83 0.00 -1.26
CA ASN A 104 -13.74 1.12 -1.13
C ASN A 104 -15.21 0.69 -1.25
N GLN A 105 -15.55 -0.22 -2.18
CA GLN A 105 -16.90 -0.75 -2.30
C GLN A 105 -17.32 -1.57 -1.08
N ALA A 106 -16.43 -2.41 -0.55
CA ALA A 106 -16.71 -3.18 0.65
C ALA A 106 -16.96 -2.28 1.87
N LEU A 107 -16.16 -1.23 2.03
CA LEU A 107 -16.34 -0.24 3.11
C LEU A 107 -17.64 0.54 2.94
N ALA A 108 -17.98 0.96 1.72
CA ALA A 108 -19.24 1.65 1.43
C ALA A 108 -20.46 0.77 1.79
N ALA A 109 -20.45 -0.50 1.38
CA ALA A 109 -21.50 -1.46 1.73
C ALA A 109 -21.59 -1.70 3.25
N GLY A 110 -20.44 -1.77 3.95
CA GLY A 110 -20.41 -1.89 5.40
C GLY A 110 -21.00 -0.67 6.12
N VAL A 111 -20.73 0.54 5.62
CA VAL A 111 -21.33 1.77 6.16
C VAL A 111 -22.83 1.82 5.88
N GLU A 112 -23.26 1.47 4.68
CA GLU A 112 -24.68 1.41 4.31
C GLU A 112 -25.47 0.41 5.18
N PHE A 113 -24.88 -0.75 5.47
CA PHE A 113 -25.44 -1.71 6.42
C PHE A 113 -25.61 -1.13 7.83
N MET A 114 -24.60 -0.40 8.34
CA MET A 114 -24.66 0.23 9.66
C MET A 114 -25.71 1.36 9.72
N ILE A 115 -25.88 2.11 8.63
CA ILE A 115 -26.92 3.15 8.51
C ILE A 115 -28.30 2.50 8.54
N ASN A 116 -28.53 1.46 7.73
CA ASN A 116 -29.80 0.74 7.66
C ASN A 116 -30.16 0.03 8.99
N ALA A 117 -29.16 -0.38 9.76
CA ALA A 117 -29.34 -0.96 11.09
C ALA A 117 -29.56 0.09 12.21
N GLY A 118 -29.56 1.40 11.90
CA GLY A 118 -29.75 2.47 12.89
C GLY A 118 -28.55 2.69 13.83
N LEU A 119 -27.39 2.12 13.52
CA LEU A 119 -26.17 2.11 14.34
C LEU A 119 -25.24 3.31 14.04
N LEU A 120 -25.81 4.45 13.66
CA LEU A 120 -25.08 5.69 13.32
C LEU A 120 -23.97 6.09 14.33
N PRO A 121 -24.16 6.01 15.66
CA PRO A 121 -23.08 6.33 16.61
C PRO A 121 -21.91 5.32 16.59
N LEU A 122 -22.15 4.04 16.29
CA LEU A 122 -21.10 3.03 16.14
C LEU A 122 -20.37 3.15 14.80
N ALA A 123 -21.08 3.58 13.76
CA ALA A 123 -20.46 3.89 12.47
C ALA A 123 -19.40 5.00 12.60
N ASN A 124 -19.61 6.03 13.43
CA ASN A 124 -18.62 7.10 13.63
C ASN A 124 -17.27 6.60 14.19
N ILE A 125 -17.28 5.63 15.11
CA ILE A 125 -16.05 5.05 15.70
C ILE A 125 -15.21 4.31 14.65
N LEU A 126 -15.85 3.68 13.65
CA LEU A 126 -15.16 3.01 12.55
C LEU A 126 -14.77 3.97 11.42
N ILE A 127 -15.62 4.94 11.12
CA ILE A 127 -15.43 5.85 10.00
C ILE A 127 -14.27 6.81 10.28
N GLU A 128 -14.11 7.36 11.49
CA GLU A 128 -13.02 8.31 11.83
C GLU A 128 -11.60 7.78 11.57
N PRO A 129 -11.18 6.62 12.10
CA PRO A 129 -9.88 6.05 11.80
C PRO A 129 -9.74 5.62 10.34
N ALA A 130 -10.84 5.14 9.72
CA ALA A 130 -10.87 4.91 8.28
C ALA A 130 -10.67 6.21 7.48
N LYS A 131 -11.12 7.37 7.97
CA LYS A 131 -10.83 8.65 7.31
C LYS A 131 -9.35 8.99 7.31
N VAL A 132 -8.68 8.75 8.42
CA VAL A 132 -7.25 9.03 8.56
C VAL A 132 -6.41 8.06 7.72
N LEU A 133 -6.82 6.80 7.61
CA LEU A 133 -6.12 5.75 6.86
C LEU A 133 -6.44 5.71 5.35
N PHE A 134 -7.66 6.09 4.94
CA PHE A 134 -8.16 5.95 3.56
C PHE A 134 -8.64 7.27 2.91
N LEU A 135 -9.14 8.24 3.67
CA LEU A 135 -9.85 9.40 3.07
C LEU A 135 -8.97 10.56 2.62
N ASN A 136 -7.67 10.62 2.91
CA ASN A 136 -6.81 11.57 2.18
C ASN A 136 -6.71 11.22 0.68
N ASN A 137 -7.13 10.01 0.30
CA ASN A 137 -7.26 9.58 -1.08
C ASN A 137 -8.66 9.85 -1.68
N ALA A 138 -9.71 9.51 -0.94
CA ALA A 138 -11.09 9.68 -1.41
C ALA A 138 -11.66 11.12 -1.25
N ILE A 139 -11.04 11.98 -0.43
CA ILE A 139 -11.37 13.42 -0.34
C ILE A 139 -10.84 14.16 -1.58
N ASN A 140 -9.66 13.80 -2.09
CA ASN A 140 -9.09 14.42 -3.30
C ASN A 140 -9.75 13.92 -4.59
N HIS A 141 -10.19 12.66 -4.63
CA HIS A 141 -11.00 12.13 -5.72
C HIS A 141 -12.18 11.31 -5.21
N GLY A 142 -13.35 11.94 -5.24
CA GLY A 142 -14.55 11.24 -5.67
C GLY A 142 -15.59 10.87 -4.64
N ILE A 143 -15.41 11.06 -3.33
CA ILE A 143 -16.52 10.81 -2.37
C ILE A 143 -17.29 12.09 -2.00
N LEU A 144 -16.61 13.24 -1.88
CA LEU A 144 -17.29 14.52 -1.67
C LEU A 144 -17.91 15.11 -2.95
N SER A 145 -17.57 14.63 -4.15
CA SER A 145 -18.32 14.98 -5.36
C SER A 145 -19.72 14.35 -5.38
N TYR A 146 -19.91 13.17 -4.77
CA TYR A 146 -21.23 12.55 -4.64
C TYR A 146 -21.99 12.99 -3.38
N TRP A 147 -21.29 13.33 -2.28
CA TRP A 147 -21.94 13.75 -1.03
C TRP A 147 -22.04 15.27 -0.82
N GLY A 148 -21.26 16.09 -1.51
CA GLY A 148 -21.33 17.56 -1.45
C GLY A 148 -22.38 18.19 -2.36
N GLY A 149 -22.90 17.43 -3.34
CA GLY A 149 -23.90 17.92 -4.30
C GLY A 149 -25.36 17.76 -3.86
N ALA A 150 -25.66 16.91 -2.87
CA ALA A 150 -27.04 16.54 -2.55
C ALA A 150 -27.60 17.15 -1.25
N SER A 151 -26.78 17.81 -0.41
CA SER A 151 -27.26 18.31 0.91
C SER A 151 -27.00 19.79 1.20
N CYS A 152 -26.43 20.56 0.26
CA CYS A 152 -26.29 22.03 0.40
C CYS A 152 -27.16 22.81 -0.59
N ARG A 153 -28.41 22.36 -0.80
CA ARG A 153 -29.47 23.18 -1.40
C ARG A 153 -30.83 22.84 -0.79
N ASN A 154 -30.96 23.10 0.52
CA ASN A 154 -32.20 23.56 1.17
C ASN A 154 -32.03 23.57 2.69
N ARG A 155 -31.49 24.67 3.21
CA ARG A 155 -32.05 25.53 4.26
C ARG A 155 -30.95 26.44 4.79
#